data_AF-A0A969NL51-F1
#
_entry.id   AF-A0A969NL51-F1
#
_cell.length_a   1.000
_cell.length_b   1.000
_cell.length_c   1.000
_cell.angle_alpha   90.00
_cell.angle_beta   90.00
_cell.angle_gamma   90.00
#
_symmetry.space_group_name_H-M   'P 1'
#
loop_
_entity.id
_entity.type
_entity.pdbx_description
1 polymer ?
#
loop_
_entity_poly.entity_id
_entity_poly.type
_entity_poly.pdbx_seq_one_letter_code
_entity_poly.pdbx_strand_id
1 'polypeptide(L)'
;MITKSTKNSPNLNDLKSTRFGDELSEYLSNTTAKIKLADIGNEISPYLRSLKEFEVFDYWWGNAEELAELANKQLFPVNLIEDNEVAIECAKSKIVMENQATVSNAPDHLMRLFAYNQIMKITGRNYFNNNSEFQQSLIALANEAYVVSPVSSLVVLETVKDYERFDIQENENSFAKCSKKLLWFCT
;
A
#
# COMPACT_ATOMS: atom_id res chain seq x y z
N MET A 1 19.09 7.84 -6.59
CA MET A 1 19.70 7.58 -5.27
C MET A 1 20.29 6.18 -5.28
N ILE A 2 21.47 6.00 -4.69
CA ILE A 2 22.07 4.67 -4.48
C ILE A 2 22.08 4.40 -2.98
N THR A 3 21.60 3.23 -2.56
CA THR A 3 21.57 2.84 -1.15
C THR A 3 22.24 1.48 -0.95
N LYS A 4 22.75 1.28 0.25
CA LYS A 4 23.20 -0.01 0.78
C LYS A 4 22.68 -0.11 2.20
N SER A 5 21.50 -0.67 2.32
CA SER A 5 20.73 -0.61 3.57
C SER A 5 21.12 -1.73 4.52
N THR A 6 20.73 -1.59 5.80
CA THR A 6 20.88 -2.63 6.82
C THR A 6 19.53 -2.84 7.53
N LYS A 7 19.36 -3.94 8.28
CA LYS A 7 18.14 -4.18 9.08
C LYS A 7 17.84 -3.06 10.09
N ASN A 8 18.87 -2.38 10.59
CA ASN A 8 18.70 -1.36 11.62
C ASN A 8 18.27 -0.05 10.98
N SER A 9 16.95 0.17 10.91
CA SER A 9 16.37 1.44 10.52
C SER A 9 15.15 1.77 11.37
N PRO A 10 14.76 3.05 11.47
CA PRO A 10 13.45 3.40 11.98
C PRO A 10 12.34 2.80 11.11
N ASN A 11 11.15 2.67 11.69
CA ASN A 11 9.91 2.52 10.95
C ASN A 11 9.39 3.90 10.54
N LEU A 12 8.47 3.94 9.58
CA LEU A 12 7.90 5.21 9.10
C LEU A 12 7.18 5.99 10.21
N ASN A 13 6.51 5.28 11.13
CA ASN A 13 5.86 5.89 12.30
C ASN A 13 6.82 6.60 13.25
N ASP A 14 8.05 6.11 13.37
CA ASP A 14 9.06 6.72 14.25
C ASP A 14 9.47 8.11 13.75
N LEU A 15 9.25 8.39 12.47
CA LEU A 15 9.60 9.65 11.82
C LEU A 15 8.48 10.69 11.86
N LYS A 16 7.24 10.31 12.24
CA LYS A 16 6.03 11.13 12.11
C LYS A 16 6.10 12.49 12.83
N SER A 17 6.79 12.56 13.97
CA SER A 17 6.94 13.79 14.77
C SER A 17 8.30 14.45 14.61
N THR A 18 9.05 14.05 13.58
CA THR A 18 10.39 14.59 13.32
C THR A 18 10.32 15.57 12.16
N ARG A 19 11.21 16.56 12.17
CA ARG A 19 11.38 17.49 11.05
C ARG A 19 11.59 16.78 9.71
N PHE A 20 12.31 15.66 9.71
CA PHE A 20 12.50 14.85 8.51
C PHE A 20 11.19 14.26 7.98
N GLY A 21 10.30 13.79 8.86
CA GLY A 21 8.98 13.30 8.50
C GLY A 21 8.11 14.38 7.87
N ASP A 22 8.14 15.60 8.42
CA ASP A 22 7.41 16.76 7.87
C ASP A 22 7.91 17.11 6.46
N GLU A 23 9.22 17.26 6.28
CA GLU A 23 9.85 17.57 4.99
C GLU A 23 9.60 16.46 3.95
N LEU A 24 9.64 15.19 4.38
CA LEU A 24 9.32 14.04 3.52
C LEU A 24 7.85 14.06 3.09
N SER A 25 6.93 14.34 4.02
CA SER A 25 5.51 14.45 3.72
C SER A 25 5.23 15.54 2.69
N GLU A 26 5.82 16.72 2.89
CA GLU A 26 5.67 17.85 1.97
C GLU A 26 6.22 17.51 0.59
N TYR A 27 7.40 16.88 0.52
CA TYR A 27 7.99 16.43 -0.73
C TYR A 27 7.10 15.44 -1.50
N LEU A 28 6.60 14.41 -0.81
CA LEU A 28 5.76 13.36 -1.42
C LEU A 28 4.38 13.87 -1.83
N SER A 29 3.81 14.82 -1.09
CA SER A 29 2.51 15.43 -1.42
C SER A 29 2.59 16.30 -2.68
N ASN A 30 3.74 16.94 -2.91
CA ASN A 30 3.94 17.88 -4.02
C ASN A 30 4.54 17.24 -5.28
N THR A 31 4.98 15.99 -5.22
CA THR A 31 5.69 15.32 -6.32
C THR A 31 4.95 14.08 -6.80
N THR A 32 4.61 14.02 -8.08
CA THR A 32 4.01 12.82 -8.70
C THR A 32 5.06 11.82 -9.18
N ALA A 33 6.25 12.29 -9.55
CA ALA A 33 7.35 11.47 -10.03
C ALA A 33 7.88 10.51 -8.95
N LYS A 34 8.10 9.24 -9.34
CA LYS A 34 8.74 8.24 -8.48
C LYS A 34 10.23 8.55 -8.34
N ILE A 35 10.79 8.33 -7.14
CA ILE A 35 12.22 8.50 -6.89
C ILE A 35 12.96 7.27 -7.40
N LYS A 36 13.96 7.47 -8.28
CA LYS A 36 14.82 6.38 -8.75
C LYS A 36 15.76 5.91 -7.63
N LEU A 37 15.58 4.67 -7.17
CA LEU A 37 16.33 4.07 -6.08
C LEU A 37 17.03 2.79 -6.54
N ALA A 38 18.35 2.79 -6.54
CA ALA A 38 19.17 1.60 -6.74
C ALA A 38 19.65 1.08 -5.38
N ASP A 39 19.25 -0.13 -5.00
CA ASP A 39 19.73 -0.82 -3.82
C ASP A 39 20.79 -1.86 -4.20
N ILE A 40 22.00 -1.68 -3.67
CA ILE A 40 23.13 -2.61 -3.83
C ILE A 40 23.41 -3.42 -2.56
N GLY A 41 22.53 -3.31 -1.56
CA GLY A 41 22.57 -4.09 -0.34
C GLY A 41 21.95 -5.47 -0.51
N ASN A 42 22.17 -6.34 0.48
CA ASN A 42 21.55 -7.67 0.51
C ASN A 42 20.12 -7.63 1.07
N GLU A 43 19.73 -6.51 1.69
CA GLU A 43 18.46 -6.36 2.38
C GLU A 43 17.97 -4.92 2.32
N ILE A 44 16.67 -4.77 2.06
CA ILE A 44 16.00 -3.47 2.13
C ILE A 44 15.61 -3.18 3.59
N SER A 45 15.92 -1.96 4.05
CA SER A 45 15.56 -1.53 5.41
C SER A 45 14.04 -1.43 5.57
N PRO A 46 13.48 -1.61 6.79
CA PRO A 46 12.06 -1.41 7.06
C PRO A 46 11.50 -0.10 6.48
N TYR A 47 12.22 1.01 6.66
CA TYR A 47 11.83 2.31 6.12
C TYR A 47 11.70 2.32 4.59
N LEU A 48 12.72 1.83 3.87
CA LEU A 48 12.70 1.81 2.41
C LEU A 48 11.71 0.79 1.87
N ARG A 49 11.44 -0.29 2.61
CA ARG A 49 10.42 -1.27 2.27
C ARG A 49 9.04 -0.64 2.25
N SER A 50 8.67 0.08 3.31
CA SER A 50 7.39 0.77 3.37
C SER A 50 7.25 1.80 2.24
N LEU A 51 8.30 2.57 1.96
CA LEU A 51 8.27 3.51 0.82
C LEU A 51 8.20 2.81 -0.55
N LYS A 52 8.79 1.62 -0.70
CA LYS A 52 8.64 0.79 -1.91
C LYS A 52 7.18 0.32 -2.06
N GLU A 53 6.57 -0.18 -0.99
CA GLU A 53 5.17 -0.64 -0.98
C GLU A 53 4.17 0.50 -1.24
N PHE A 54 4.53 1.72 -0.84
CA PHE A 54 3.83 2.96 -1.15
C PHE A 54 4.01 3.46 -2.59
N GLU A 55 4.72 2.69 -3.42
CA GLU A 55 5.07 3.05 -4.80
C GLU A 55 5.78 4.40 -4.94
N VAL A 56 6.55 4.81 -3.93
CA VAL A 56 7.33 6.06 -3.98
C VAL A 56 8.56 5.90 -4.87
N PHE A 57 9.02 4.67 -5.10
CA PHE A 57 10.26 4.37 -5.82
C PHE A 57 10.04 3.74 -7.20
N ASP A 58 10.85 4.17 -8.16
CA ASP A 58 11.31 3.29 -9.23
C ASP A 58 12.48 2.49 -8.64
N TYR A 59 12.20 1.25 -8.24
CA TYR A 59 13.12 0.45 -7.46
C TYR A 59 13.91 -0.52 -8.35
N TRP A 60 15.23 -0.50 -8.20
CA TRP A 60 16.14 -1.48 -8.77
C TRP A 60 16.98 -2.12 -7.68
N TRP A 61 17.22 -3.42 -7.80
CA TRP A 61 18.12 -4.17 -6.93
C TRP A 61 19.11 -4.97 -7.77
N GLY A 62 20.37 -4.97 -7.35
CA GLY A 62 21.44 -5.73 -7.99
C GLY A 62 22.79 -5.41 -7.37
N ASN A 63 23.87 -5.76 -8.06
CA ASN A 63 25.23 -5.50 -7.57
C ASN A 63 25.84 -4.22 -8.17
N ALA A 64 27.02 -3.83 -7.67
CA ALA A 64 27.68 -2.60 -8.13
C ALA A 64 28.11 -2.66 -9.61
N GLU A 65 28.42 -3.85 -10.14
CA GLU A 65 28.84 -4.03 -11.53
C GLU A 65 27.64 -3.83 -12.48
N GLU A 66 26.50 -4.44 -12.16
CA GLU A 66 25.25 -4.26 -12.91
C GLU A 66 24.77 -2.80 -12.88
N LEU A 67 24.89 -2.13 -11.74
CA LEU A 67 24.56 -0.70 -11.63
C LEU A 67 25.48 0.16 -12.49
N ALA A 68 26.78 -0.16 -12.54
CA ALA A 68 27.73 0.54 -13.40
C ALA A 68 27.39 0.35 -14.88
N GLU A 69 26.95 -0.84 -15.29
CA GLU A 69 26.46 -1.06 -16.65
C GLU A 69 25.23 -0.21 -16.98
N LEU A 70 24.25 -0.14 -16.08
CA LEU A 70 23.05 0.68 -16.25
C LEU A 70 23.40 2.17 -16.35
N ALA A 71 24.30 2.64 -15.49
CA ALA A 71 24.80 4.01 -15.51
C ALA A 71 25.53 4.35 -16.82
N ASN A 72 26.38 3.44 -17.32
CA ASN A 72 27.07 3.60 -18.60
C ASN A 72 26.10 3.65 -19.78
N LYS A 73 25.01 2.87 -19.72
CA LYS A 73 23.93 2.88 -20.72
C LYS A 73 22.98 4.07 -20.55
N GLN A 74 23.11 4.87 -19.48
CA GLN A 74 22.18 5.93 -19.09
C GLN A 74 20.73 5.45 -18.95
N LEU A 75 20.54 4.19 -18.54
CA LEU A 75 19.24 3.58 -18.37
C LEU A 75 18.96 3.35 -16.89
N PHE A 76 17.72 3.57 -16.50
CA PHE A 76 17.20 3.16 -15.20
C PHE A 76 15.90 2.39 -15.44
N PRO A 77 15.72 1.20 -14.84
CA PRO A 77 14.49 0.45 -15.02
C PRO A 77 13.34 1.21 -14.35
N VAL A 78 12.33 1.54 -15.15
CA VAL A 78 11.13 2.25 -14.71
C VAL A 78 9.96 1.29 -14.87
N ASN A 79 9.17 1.14 -13.81
CA ASN A 79 7.92 0.39 -13.88
C ASN A 79 6.82 1.38 -14.28
N LEU A 80 6.56 1.47 -15.59
CA LEU A 80 5.43 2.21 -16.14
C LEU A 80 4.15 1.42 -15.85
N ILE A 81 3.49 1.77 -14.76
CA ILE A 81 2.22 1.19 -14.33
C ILE A 81 1.19 2.32 -14.40
N GLU A 82 0.13 2.11 -15.17
CA GLU A 82 -1.00 3.05 -15.24
C GLU A 82 -1.85 2.99 -13.96
N ASP A 83 -2.73 3.97 -13.74
CA ASP A 83 -3.52 4.02 -12.50
C ASP A 83 -4.49 2.84 -12.34
N ASN A 84 -4.93 2.25 -13.45
CA ASN A 84 -5.75 1.04 -13.47
C ASN A 84 -4.93 -0.26 -13.48
N GLU A 85 -3.62 -0.19 -13.22
CA GLU A 85 -2.73 -1.34 -13.25
C GLU A 85 -2.02 -1.57 -11.91
N VAL A 86 -1.71 -2.83 -11.61
CA VAL A 86 -0.90 -3.22 -10.46
C VAL A 86 0.10 -4.28 -10.92
N ALA A 87 1.39 -4.04 -10.74
CA ALA A 87 2.42 -5.00 -11.09
C ALA A 87 2.63 -6.04 -9.98
N ILE A 88 2.79 -7.30 -10.39
CA ILE A 88 3.21 -8.41 -9.53
C ILE A 88 4.62 -8.81 -9.96
N GLU A 89 5.62 -8.14 -9.39
CA GLU A 89 7.04 -8.29 -9.78
C GLU A 89 7.50 -9.75 -9.75
N CYS A 90 7.15 -10.49 -8.69
CA CYS A 90 7.56 -11.88 -8.52
C CYS A 90 6.98 -12.84 -9.58
N ALA A 91 5.82 -12.50 -10.15
CA ALA A 91 5.14 -13.31 -11.15
C ALA A 91 5.35 -12.77 -12.58
N LYS A 92 6.13 -11.69 -12.76
CA LYS A 92 6.32 -11.01 -14.05
C LYS A 92 4.99 -10.72 -14.77
N SER A 93 3.96 -10.38 -13.99
CA SER A 93 2.58 -10.23 -14.45
C SER A 93 2.01 -8.91 -13.93
N LYS A 94 0.90 -8.45 -14.50
CA LYS A 94 0.15 -7.29 -14.02
C LYS A 94 -1.35 -7.57 -13.93
N ILE A 95 -2.02 -6.93 -13.00
CA ILE A 95 -3.47 -6.86 -12.91
C ILE A 95 -3.90 -5.57 -13.60
N VAL A 96 -4.88 -5.65 -14.49
CA VAL A 96 -5.46 -4.51 -15.19
C VAL A 96 -6.94 -4.45 -14.85
N MET A 97 -7.41 -3.31 -14.36
CA MET A 97 -8.82 -3.03 -14.16
C MET A 97 -9.43 -2.54 -15.46
N GLU A 98 -10.42 -3.27 -15.95
CA GLU A 98 -11.20 -2.94 -17.14
C GLU A 98 -12.67 -2.72 -16.78
N ASN A 99 -13.29 -1.73 -17.44
CA ASN A 99 -14.73 -1.52 -17.33
C ASN A 99 -15.46 -2.45 -18.30
N GLN A 100 -15.76 -3.67 -17.84
CA GLN A 100 -16.63 -4.60 -18.57
C GLN A 100 -17.98 -4.77 -17.86
N ALA A 101 -19.06 -4.73 -18.64
CA ALA A 101 -20.44 -4.84 -18.13
C ALA A 101 -20.88 -6.30 -17.82
N THR A 102 -19.95 -7.25 -17.88
CA THR A 102 -20.21 -8.68 -17.71
C THR A 102 -19.96 -9.09 -16.26
N VAL A 103 -21.04 -9.46 -15.57
CA VAL A 103 -20.94 -10.05 -14.22
C VAL A 103 -20.30 -11.43 -14.34
N SER A 104 -19.16 -11.60 -13.69
CA SER A 104 -18.40 -12.85 -13.66
C SER A 104 -18.59 -13.57 -12.32
N ASN A 105 -18.73 -14.88 -12.34
CA ASN A 105 -18.74 -15.73 -11.12
C ASN A 105 -17.31 -16.06 -10.63
N ALA A 106 -16.29 -15.36 -11.13
CA ALA A 106 -14.91 -15.56 -10.71
C ALA A 106 -14.70 -15.12 -9.25
N PRO A 107 -13.77 -15.76 -8.52
CA PRO A 107 -13.37 -15.28 -7.20
C PRO A 107 -12.84 -13.84 -7.25
N ASP A 108 -13.15 -13.07 -6.22
CA ASP A 108 -12.84 -11.64 -6.12
C ASP A 108 -11.38 -11.35 -5.68
N HIS A 109 -10.55 -12.37 -5.50
CA HIS A 109 -9.20 -12.21 -4.94
C HIS A 109 -8.31 -11.21 -5.71
N LEU A 110 -8.40 -11.19 -7.04
CA LEU A 110 -7.65 -10.23 -7.86
C LEU A 110 -8.16 -8.80 -7.68
N MET A 111 -9.47 -8.62 -7.53
CA MET A 111 -10.07 -7.32 -7.20
C MET A 111 -9.60 -6.86 -5.83
N ARG A 112 -9.59 -7.75 -4.82
CA ARG A 112 -9.09 -7.43 -3.48
C ARG A 112 -7.61 -7.04 -3.48
N LEU A 113 -6.78 -7.79 -4.21
CA LEU A 113 -5.36 -7.48 -4.35
C LEU A 113 -5.15 -6.14 -5.06
N PHE A 114 -5.94 -5.85 -6.10
CA PHE A 114 -5.92 -4.56 -6.78
C PHE A 114 -6.28 -3.42 -5.81
N ALA A 115 -7.40 -3.54 -5.11
CA ALA A 115 -7.86 -2.54 -4.14
C ALA A 115 -6.83 -2.29 -3.03
N TYR A 116 -6.20 -3.35 -2.50
CA TYR A 116 -5.12 -3.23 -1.53
C TYR A 116 -3.97 -2.36 -2.07
N ASN A 117 -3.49 -2.63 -3.29
CA ASN A 117 -2.39 -1.86 -3.88
C ASN A 117 -2.78 -0.41 -4.15
N GLN A 118 -4.02 -0.15 -4.57
CA GLN A 118 -4.54 1.21 -4.71
C GLN A 118 -4.53 1.96 -3.37
N ILE A 119 -5.02 1.32 -2.30
CA ILE A 119 -4.97 1.88 -0.94
C ILE A 119 -3.52 2.21 -0.56
N MET A 120 -2.57 1.32 -0.81
CA MET A 120 -1.15 1.55 -0.49
C MET A 120 -0.54 2.72 -1.27
N LYS A 121 -0.79 2.81 -2.59
CA LYS A 121 -0.32 3.90 -3.46
C LYS A 121 -0.87 5.27 -3.02
N ILE A 122 -2.16 5.31 -2.70
CA ILE A 122 -2.87 6.51 -2.27
C ILE A 122 -2.41 6.92 -0.86
N THR A 123 -2.37 5.97 0.09
CA THR A 123 -1.90 6.18 1.46
C THR A 123 -0.47 6.65 1.51
N GLY A 124 0.43 6.05 0.72
CA GLY A 124 1.86 6.31 0.77
C GLY A 124 2.26 7.77 0.51
N ARG A 125 1.62 8.40 -0.47
CA ARG A 125 1.84 9.82 -0.80
C ARG A 125 1.32 10.76 0.27
N ASN A 126 0.33 10.31 1.03
CA ASN A 126 -0.38 11.09 2.04
C ASN A 126 -0.17 10.53 3.45
N TYR A 127 0.89 9.73 3.67
CA TYR A 127 1.01 8.90 4.87
C TYR A 127 1.04 9.73 6.17
N PHE A 128 1.69 10.90 6.12
CA PHE A 128 1.74 11.82 7.26
C PHE A 128 0.64 12.89 7.22
N ASN A 129 -0.15 12.94 6.15
CA ASN A 129 -1.25 13.89 6.01
C ASN A 129 -2.50 13.34 6.72
N ASN A 130 -3.02 14.08 7.70
CA ASN A 130 -4.19 13.67 8.48
C ASN A 130 -5.50 14.21 7.88
N ASN A 131 -5.60 14.33 6.55
CA ASN A 131 -6.84 14.80 5.91
C ASN A 131 -7.96 13.77 6.08
N SER A 132 -8.98 14.12 6.86
CA SER A 132 -10.09 13.24 7.24
C SER A 132 -10.95 12.79 6.05
N GLU A 133 -11.14 13.63 5.03
CA GLU A 133 -11.96 13.28 3.86
C GLU A 133 -11.28 12.19 3.01
N PHE A 134 -9.96 12.31 2.87
CA PHE A 134 -9.15 11.35 2.16
C PHE A 134 -9.15 9.98 2.85
N GLN A 135 -9.01 9.99 4.19
CA GLN A 135 -9.08 8.77 4.99
C GLN A 135 -10.44 8.08 4.86
N GLN A 136 -11.55 8.84 4.86
CA GLN A 136 -12.88 8.26 4.67
C GLN A 136 -13.03 7.56 3.31
N SER A 137 -12.50 8.15 2.23
CA SER A 137 -12.53 7.52 0.90
C SER A 137 -11.76 6.20 0.84
N LEU A 138 -10.61 6.14 1.53
CA LEU A 138 -9.79 4.94 1.63
C LEU A 138 -10.46 3.86 2.48
N ILE A 139 -11.12 4.25 3.58
CA ILE A 139 -11.91 3.35 4.42
C ILE A 139 -13.08 2.77 3.62
N ALA A 140 -13.78 3.59 2.84
CA ALA A 140 -14.86 3.12 1.97
C ALA A 140 -14.37 2.08 0.96
N LEU A 141 -13.23 2.34 0.31
CA LEU A 141 -12.61 1.39 -0.63
C LEU A 141 -12.19 0.08 0.06
N ALA A 142 -11.58 0.17 1.26
CA ALA A 142 -11.18 -1.01 2.03
C ALA A 142 -12.38 -1.86 2.45
N ASN A 143 -13.49 -1.21 2.83
CA ASN A 143 -14.74 -1.86 3.21
C ASN A 143 -15.42 -2.53 2.01
N GLU A 144 -15.50 -1.84 0.87
CA GLU A 144 -16.07 -2.38 -0.37
C GLU A 144 -15.29 -3.61 -0.85
N ALA A 145 -13.95 -3.54 -0.78
CA ALA A 145 -13.08 -4.63 -1.21
C ALA A 145 -12.90 -5.75 -0.17
N TYR A 146 -13.38 -5.58 1.06
CA TYR A 146 -13.14 -6.51 2.18
C TYR A 146 -11.64 -6.81 2.40
N VAL A 147 -10.84 -5.75 2.51
CA VAL A 147 -9.37 -5.81 2.62
C VAL A 147 -8.89 -5.19 3.93
N VAL A 148 -7.96 -5.87 4.60
CA VAL A 148 -7.19 -5.33 5.74
C VAL A 148 -6.01 -4.53 5.20
N SER A 149 -5.82 -3.33 5.71
CA SER A 149 -4.83 -2.37 5.21
C SER A 149 -4.38 -1.42 6.34
N PRO A 150 -3.41 -0.51 6.13
CA PRO A 150 -3.05 0.48 7.15
C PRO A 150 -4.22 1.37 7.62
N VAL A 151 -5.33 1.45 6.87
CA VAL A 151 -6.54 2.20 7.22
C VAL A 151 -7.70 1.31 7.70
N SER A 152 -7.53 -0.01 7.76
CA SER A 152 -8.58 -0.95 8.13
C SER A 152 -8.04 -2.16 8.91
N SER A 153 -8.67 -2.47 10.04
CA SER A 153 -8.32 -3.63 10.86
C SER A 153 -9.43 -4.68 10.84
N LEU A 154 -9.04 -5.96 10.96
CA LEU A 154 -9.99 -7.05 11.16
C LEU A 154 -10.10 -7.35 12.65
N VAL A 155 -11.31 -7.18 13.20
CA VAL A 155 -11.63 -7.58 14.56
C VAL A 155 -12.60 -8.76 14.49
N VAL A 156 -12.24 -9.85 15.16
CA VAL A 156 -13.12 -11.02 15.28
C VAL A 156 -13.74 -11.00 16.66
N LEU A 157 -15.06 -10.85 16.71
CA LEU A 157 -15.82 -10.82 17.94
C LEU A 157 -16.63 -12.12 18.05
N GLU A 158 -16.30 -12.92 19.05
CA GLU A 158 -16.93 -14.23 19.27
C GLU A 158 -18.26 -14.11 20.04
N THR A 159 -18.41 -13.08 20.87
CA THR A 159 -19.59 -12.91 21.73
C THR A 159 -20.26 -11.56 21.57
N VAL A 160 -21.59 -11.50 21.76
CA VAL A 160 -22.40 -10.27 21.68
C VAL A 160 -21.93 -9.20 22.67
N LYS A 161 -21.38 -9.62 23.82
CA LYS A 161 -20.80 -8.70 24.82
C LYS A 161 -19.56 -7.96 24.32
N ASP A 162 -18.82 -8.56 23.39
CA ASP A 162 -17.65 -7.91 22.82
C ASP A 162 -18.07 -6.78 21.86
N TYR A 163 -19.21 -6.91 21.17
CA TYR A 163 -19.77 -5.83 20.33
C TYR A 163 -20.16 -4.61 21.16
N GLU A 164 -20.85 -4.82 22.28
CA GLU A 164 -21.26 -3.76 23.20
C GLU A 164 -20.05 -3.07 23.86
N ARG A 165 -18.97 -3.82 24.12
CA ARG A 165 -17.75 -3.29 24.73
C ARG A 165 -16.98 -2.33 23.82
N PHE A 166 -17.08 -2.50 22.50
CA PHE A 166 -16.37 -1.68 21.53
C PHE A 166 -17.24 -0.59 20.87
N ASP A 167 -18.49 -0.42 21.32
CA ASP A 167 -19.45 0.57 20.79
C ASP A 167 -19.59 0.52 19.25
N ILE A 168 -19.53 -0.69 18.69
CA ILE A 168 -19.56 -0.91 17.24
C ILE A 168 -21.02 -0.98 16.79
N GLN A 169 -21.44 -0.01 15.98
CA GLN A 169 -22.77 -0.03 15.35
C GLN A 169 -22.85 -1.11 14.26
N GLU A 170 -23.91 -1.92 14.28
CA GLU A 170 -24.15 -2.92 13.23
C GLU A 170 -24.30 -2.22 11.88
N ASN A 171 -23.48 -2.61 10.90
CA ASN A 171 -23.59 -2.10 9.54
C ASN A 171 -24.57 -3.01 8.76
N GLU A 172 -25.70 -2.46 8.30
CA GLU A 172 -26.83 -3.21 7.70
C GLU A 172 -26.44 -4.03 6.45
N ASN A 173 -25.29 -3.75 5.83
CA ASN A 173 -24.80 -4.46 4.63
C ASN A 173 -23.75 -5.55 4.92
N SER A 174 -23.41 -5.81 6.18
CA SER A 174 -22.51 -6.92 6.53
C SER A 174 -23.22 -8.26 6.33
N PHE A 175 -22.74 -9.03 5.36
CA PHE A 175 -23.31 -10.31 4.89
C PHE A 175 -23.77 -11.23 6.03
N ALA A 176 -25.09 -11.28 6.27
CA ALA A 176 -25.76 -12.23 7.15
C ALA A 176 -25.81 -13.69 6.60
N LYS A 177 -24.88 -14.08 5.70
CA LYS A 177 -24.87 -15.40 5.06
C LYS A 177 -23.46 -15.94 4.82
N CYS A 178 -22.67 -16.11 5.87
CA CYS A 178 -21.74 -17.25 5.97
C CYS A 178 -21.30 -17.42 7.43
N SER A 179 -21.05 -18.65 7.85
CA SER A 179 -20.80 -19.02 9.24
C SER A 179 -19.58 -18.29 9.83
N LYS A 180 -19.77 -17.79 11.05
CA LYS A 180 -18.87 -16.93 11.86
C LYS A 180 -18.83 -15.46 11.39
N LYS A 181 -19.58 -14.65 12.14
CA LYS A 181 -19.76 -13.20 12.00
C LYS A 181 -18.41 -12.48 12.00
N LEU A 182 -18.11 -11.83 10.89
CA LEU A 182 -16.96 -10.94 10.70
C LEU A 182 -17.52 -9.55 10.44
N LEU A 183 -17.29 -8.61 11.34
CA LEU A 183 -17.59 -7.20 11.12
C LEU A 183 -16.29 -6.38 11.12
N TRP A 184 -16.26 -5.44 10.21
CA TRP A 184 -15.15 -4.55 9.89
C TRP A 184 -15.46 -3.18 10.49
N PHE A 185 -14.63 -2.66 11.40
CA PHE A 185 -14.71 -1.25 11.79
C PHE A 185 -13.41 -0.69 12.40
N CYS A 186 -13.29 0.64 12.20
CA CYS A 186 -12.50 1.68 12.86
C CYS A 186 -11.04 1.92 12.45
N THR A 187 -10.80 3.13 11.93
CA THR A 187 -10.23 4.20 12.76
C THR A 187 -11.30 5.20 13.13
#